data_AF-A0A2N2XLQ1-F1
#
_entry.id   AF-A0A2N2XLQ1-F1
#
_cell.length_a   1.000
_cell.length_b   1.000
_cell.length_c   1.000
_cell.angle_alpha   90.00
_cell.angle_beta   90.00
_cell.angle_gamma   90.00
#
_symmetry.space_group_name_H-M   'P 1'
#
loop_
_entity.id
_entity.type
_entity.pdbx_description
1 polymer ?
#
loop_
_entity_poly.entity_id
_entity_poly.type
_entity_poly.pdbx_seq_one_letter_code
_entity_poly.pdbx_strand_id
1 'polypeptide(L)'
;MSVTMTSDELLNCVNCLNYKKNGIGIENDFCEKITDDFPNSELFWKLFVTPMSNRIGSNINNDEPGARTEVDSDIKELSHIHFSVFYNLVQALKCLDKKDFEYFEYFYIRMGMVSSLSIALLYRVFLLVKDCNKGKEFVQDIKLKKNVQGELSDWYNKEKKKISKNTSHRSRTFHISIYKESVYNNIKDYINDSNLYSKMSEVFEGFAKFRNPIIHDAITMGLYIDGEVYLPLKEKRKLYKKHDDFLNVDMAQNGKDFIVQKKLMESDFILIKSTLNDLWKKPIDDLYRLLYVEKNPVLLKKFQLTLI
;
A
#
# COMPACT_ATOMS: atom_id res chain seq x y z
N MET A 1 -14.18 21.09 -26.33
CA MET A 1 -13.78 22.16 -25.41
C MET A 1 -13.37 21.49 -24.11
N SER A 2 -12.10 21.55 -23.71
CA SER A 2 -11.71 21.06 -22.38
C SER A 2 -12.25 22.07 -21.36
N VAL A 3 -13.09 21.60 -20.45
CA VAL A 3 -13.51 22.42 -19.31
C VAL A 3 -12.30 22.52 -18.38
N THR A 4 -11.71 23.70 -18.32
CA THR A 4 -10.64 24.02 -17.38
C THR A 4 -11.25 24.30 -16.01
N MET A 5 -10.92 23.45 -15.03
CA MET A 5 -11.36 23.56 -13.64
C MET A 5 -10.23 24.14 -12.80
N THR A 6 -10.59 24.98 -11.82
CA THR A 6 -9.64 25.58 -10.89
C THR A 6 -9.31 24.64 -9.73
N SER A 7 -8.23 24.92 -8.99
CA SER A 7 -7.91 24.15 -7.78
C SER A 7 -9.00 24.27 -6.70
N ASP A 8 -9.60 25.46 -6.57
CA ASP A 8 -10.64 25.73 -5.56
C ASP A 8 -11.96 25.05 -5.94
N GLU A 9 -12.33 25.08 -7.23
CA GLU A 9 -13.48 24.33 -7.77
C GLU A 9 -13.31 22.82 -7.56
N LEU A 10 -12.12 22.30 -7.83
CA LEU A 10 -11.80 20.91 -7.57
C LEU A 10 -11.94 20.59 -6.07
N LEU A 11 -11.38 21.42 -5.19
CA LEU A 11 -11.45 21.23 -3.75
C LEU A 11 -12.90 21.17 -3.27
N ASN A 12 -13.74 22.08 -3.76
CA ASN A 12 -15.17 22.09 -3.45
C ASN A 12 -15.88 20.80 -3.89
N CYS A 13 -15.51 20.25 -5.06
CA CYS A 13 -16.08 19.00 -5.54
C CYS A 13 -15.64 17.79 -4.70
N VAL A 14 -14.35 17.69 -4.36
CA VAL A 14 -13.81 16.52 -3.65
C VAL A 14 -14.23 16.45 -2.18
N ASN A 15 -14.54 17.60 -1.56
CA ASN A 15 -14.88 17.66 -0.13
C ASN A 15 -16.13 16.85 0.23
N CYS A 16 -17.06 16.67 -0.71
CA CYS A 16 -18.28 15.88 -0.49
C CYS A 16 -18.13 14.40 -0.85
N LEU A 17 -17.00 13.98 -1.41
CA LEU A 17 -16.79 12.59 -1.85
C LEU A 17 -16.34 11.70 -0.70
N ASN A 18 -16.85 10.47 -0.70
CA ASN A 18 -16.42 9.37 0.17
C ASN A 18 -16.57 8.04 -0.58
N TYR A 19 -15.88 7.00 -0.14
CA TYR A 19 -15.95 5.70 -0.80
C TYR A 19 -17.36 5.11 -0.79
N LYS A 20 -18.08 5.25 0.32
CA LYS A 20 -19.42 4.66 0.50
C LYS A 20 -20.43 5.14 -0.55
N LYS A 21 -20.37 6.41 -0.93
CA LYS A 21 -21.29 7.02 -1.91
C LYS A 21 -20.72 7.08 -3.32
N ASN A 22 -19.41 7.24 -3.46
CA ASN A 22 -18.76 7.59 -4.73
C ASN A 22 -17.68 6.59 -5.17
N GLY A 23 -17.34 5.62 -4.34
CA GLY A 23 -16.48 4.48 -4.71
C GLY A 23 -17.23 3.49 -5.59
N ILE A 24 -16.47 2.70 -6.37
CA ILE A 24 -17.03 1.66 -7.24
C ILE A 24 -16.55 0.26 -6.84
N GLY A 25 -17.43 -0.73 -6.96
CA GLY A 25 -17.14 -2.13 -6.68
C GLY A 25 -16.43 -2.30 -5.33
N ILE A 26 -15.19 -2.78 -5.38
CA ILE A 26 -14.37 -3.08 -4.20
C ILE A 26 -14.17 -1.89 -3.26
N GLU A 27 -14.16 -0.65 -3.79
CA GLU A 27 -14.02 0.55 -2.97
C GLU A 27 -15.24 0.72 -2.06
N ASN A 28 -16.46 0.61 -2.61
CA ASN A 28 -17.69 0.75 -1.83
C ASN A 28 -17.89 -0.45 -0.90
N ASP A 29 -17.73 -1.66 -1.42
CA ASP A 29 -18.01 -2.91 -0.69
C ASP A 29 -17.16 -3.10 0.56
N PHE A 30 -15.94 -2.55 0.59
CA PHE A 30 -14.98 -2.77 1.66
C PHE A 30 -14.49 -1.50 2.37
N CYS A 31 -14.99 -0.31 2.00
CA CYS A 31 -14.49 0.95 2.54
C CYS A 31 -14.47 0.97 4.06
N GLU A 32 -15.60 0.68 4.71
CA GLU A 32 -15.74 0.77 6.17
C GLU A 32 -14.64 -0.03 6.88
N LYS A 33 -14.48 -1.32 6.53
CA LYS A 33 -13.49 -2.22 7.13
C LYS A 33 -12.04 -1.78 6.90
N ILE A 34 -11.76 -1.09 5.81
CA ILE A 34 -10.43 -0.51 5.55
C ILE A 34 -10.24 0.79 6.32
N THR A 35 -11.23 1.68 6.29
CA THR A 35 -11.12 3.04 6.85
C THR A 35 -11.19 3.09 8.37
N ASP A 36 -11.69 2.05 9.06
CA ASP A 36 -11.74 2.02 10.53
C ASP A 36 -10.39 2.29 11.20
N ASP A 37 -9.32 1.70 10.67
CA ASP A 37 -7.94 1.90 11.16
C ASP A 37 -7.04 2.62 10.13
N PHE A 38 -7.58 2.94 8.96
CA PHE A 38 -6.87 3.65 7.89
C PHE A 38 -7.74 4.73 7.21
N PRO A 39 -8.28 5.71 7.97
CA PRO A 39 -9.12 6.77 7.41
C PRO A 39 -8.38 7.66 6.39
N ASN A 40 -7.05 7.82 6.53
CA ASN A 40 -6.25 8.56 5.56
C ASN A 40 -6.23 7.92 4.16
N SER A 41 -6.64 6.65 4.01
CA SER A 41 -6.85 6.06 2.69
C SER A 41 -7.94 6.82 1.92
N GLU A 42 -9.09 7.07 2.55
CA GLU A 42 -10.20 7.80 1.92
C GLU A 42 -9.84 9.25 1.68
N LEU A 43 -9.15 9.89 2.63
CA LEU A 43 -8.71 11.27 2.48
C LEU A 43 -7.77 11.45 1.28
N PHE A 44 -6.78 10.57 1.12
CA PHE A 44 -5.90 10.59 -0.04
C PHE A 44 -6.66 10.29 -1.34
N TRP A 45 -7.56 9.30 -1.29
CA TRP A 45 -8.39 8.95 -2.42
C TRP A 45 -9.24 10.12 -2.92
N LYS A 46 -9.98 10.79 -2.03
CA LYS A 46 -10.84 11.90 -2.44
C LYS A 46 -10.02 13.10 -2.93
N LEU A 47 -8.88 13.39 -2.31
CA LEU A 47 -8.11 14.59 -2.64
C LEU A 47 -7.24 14.44 -3.89
N PHE A 48 -6.78 13.23 -4.21
CA PHE A 48 -5.74 13.03 -5.23
C PHE A 48 -6.05 11.90 -6.22
N VAL A 49 -6.89 10.92 -5.85
CA VAL A 49 -7.28 9.83 -6.76
C VAL A 49 -8.50 10.20 -7.59
N THR A 50 -9.60 10.59 -6.95
CA THR A 50 -10.83 10.96 -7.67
C THR A 50 -10.64 12.09 -8.69
N PRO A 51 -9.78 13.12 -8.49
CA PRO A 51 -9.57 14.18 -9.47
C PRO A 51 -9.02 13.74 -10.83
N MET A 52 -8.39 12.55 -10.92
CA MET A 52 -7.93 12.00 -12.20
C MET A 52 -8.86 10.94 -12.78
N SER A 53 -10.00 10.69 -12.15
CA SER A 53 -11.08 9.90 -12.74
C SER A 53 -12.14 10.82 -13.34
N ASN A 54 -12.98 10.29 -14.22
CA ASN A 54 -14.14 11.02 -14.75
C ASN A 54 -15.27 11.20 -13.71
N ARG A 55 -15.00 10.96 -12.40
CA ARG A 55 -15.95 11.14 -11.30
C ARG A 55 -16.19 12.63 -10.95
N ILE A 56 -15.37 13.53 -11.49
CA ILE A 56 -15.45 14.97 -11.24
C ILE A 56 -15.40 15.69 -12.60
N GLY A 57 -16.28 16.69 -12.78
CA GLY A 57 -16.35 17.54 -13.98
C GLY A 57 -17.59 17.31 -14.84
N SER A 58 -17.61 17.89 -16.04
CA SER A 58 -18.78 17.93 -16.95
C SER A 58 -19.00 16.66 -17.78
N ASN A 59 -18.11 15.66 -17.70
CA ASN A 59 -18.20 14.37 -18.38
C ASN A 59 -18.58 13.24 -17.42
N ILE A 60 -19.55 13.47 -16.54
CA ILE A 60 -20.24 12.40 -15.80
C ILE A 60 -21.12 11.67 -16.82
N ASN A 61 -20.50 10.91 -17.71
CA ASN A 61 -21.23 9.92 -18.49
C ASN A 61 -21.57 8.76 -17.55
N ASN A 62 -22.76 8.17 -17.70
CA ASN A 62 -23.27 7.05 -16.90
C ASN A 62 -22.46 5.73 -17.06
N ASP A 63 -21.26 5.79 -17.63
CA ASP A 63 -20.35 4.66 -17.80
C ASP A 63 -19.30 4.64 -16.69
N GLU A 64 -18.70 3.46 -16.47
CA GLU A 64 -17.70 3.21 -15.44
C GLU A 64 -16.63 4.33 -15.35
N PRO A 65 -16.21 4.73 -14.14
CA PRO A 65 -15.18 5.75 -13.95
C PRO A 65 -13.86 5.46 -14.68
N GLY A 66 -13.69 6.05 -15.87
CA GLY A 66 -12.43 6.02 -16.61
C GLY A 66 -11.41 7.01 -16.07
N ALA A 67 -10.13 6.77 -16.35
CA ALA A 67 -9.06 7.74 -16.07
C ALA A 67 -9.13 8.92 -17.06
N ARG A 68 -8.96 10.15 -16.57
CA ARG A 68 -8.81 11.35 -17.39
C ARG A 68 -7.55 11.22 -18.23
N THR A 69 -7.71 11.19 -19.55
CA THR A 69 -6.62 11.02 -20.52
C THR A 69 -5.55 12.10 -20.38
N GLU A 70 -5.94 13.31 -20.00
CA GLU A 70 -5.08 14.50 -20.02
C GLU A 70 -4.21 14.68 -18.76
N VAL A 71 -4.49 13.96 -17.68
CA VAL A 71 -3.66 14.02 -16.45
C VAL A 71 -2.29 13.38 -16.69
N ASP A 72 -1.26 14.00 -16.14
CA ASP A 72 0.14 13.56 -16.27
C ASP A 72 0.37 12.14 -15.71
N SER A 73 1.30 11.41 -16.32
CA SER A 73 1.57 10.01 -15.96
C SER A 73 2.01 9.83 -14.51
N ASP A 74 2.73 10.80 -13.93
CA ASP A 74 3.20 10.68 -12.55
C ASP A 74 2.02 10.62 -11.56
N ILE A 75 0.96 11.39 -11.81
CA ILE A 75 -0.23 11.43 -10.94
C ILE A 75 -1.09 10.16 -11.14
N LYS A 76 -1.24 9.72 -12.39
CA LYS A 76 -1.91 8.44 -12.70
C LYS A 76 -1.23 7.27 -12.01
N GLU A 77 0.10 7.24 -12.02
CA GLU A 77 0.88 6.19 -11.35
C GLU A 77 0.67 6.21 -9.83
N LEU A 78 0.72 7.39 -9.18
CA LEU A 78 0.44 7.52 -7.74
C LEU A 78 -0.90 6.90 -7.35
N SER A 79 -1.91 7.15 -8.16
CA SER A 79 -3.26 6.67 -7.89
C SER A 79 -3.44 5.19 -8.16
N HIS A 80 -2.78 4.65 -9.20
CA HIS A 80 -2.71 3.20 -9.38
C HIS A 80 -2.02 2.51 -8.21
N ILE A 81 -0.94 3.08 -7.68
CA ILE A 81 -0.25 2.54 -6.50
C ILE A 81 -1.17 2.59 -5.29
N HIS A 82 -1.83 3.72 -5.03
CA HIS A 82 -2.80 3.85 -3.93
C HIS A 82 -3.93 2.81 -4.04
N PHE A 83 -4.56 2.70 -5.21
CA PHE A 83 -5.60 1.69 -5.44
C PHE A 83 -5.06 0.27 -5.26
N SER A 84 -3.81 0.00 -5.67
CA SER A 84 -3.18 -1.31 -5.48
C SER A 84 -2.93 -1.62 -4.00
N VAL A 85 -2.58 -0.63 -3.18
CA VAL A 85 -2.49 -0.78 -1.72
C VAL A 85 -3.87 -1.16 -1.16
N PHE A 86 -4.90 -0.38 -1.48
CA PHE A 86 -6.27 -0.64 -1.05
C PHE A 86 -6.74 -2.04 -1.46
N TYR A 87 -6.54 -2.41 -2.73
CA TYR A 87 -6.91 -3.72 -3.25
C TYR A 87 -6.22 -4.86 -2.49
N ASN A 88 -4.91 -4.77 -2.23
CA ASN A 88 -4.21 -5.82 -1.50
C ASN A 88 -4.65 -5.89 -0.03
N LEU A 89 -5.02 -4.78 0.61
CA LEU A 89 -5.63 -4.80 1.94
C LEU A 89 -6.99 -5.53 1.91
N VAL A 90 -7.82 -5.30 0.89
CA VAL A 90 -9.09 -6.03 0.75
C VAL A 90 -8.87 -7.52 0.52
N GLN A 91 -7.86 -7.89 -0.28
CA GLN A 91 -7.52 -9.30 -0.48
C GLN A 91 -7.02 -9.96 0.81
N ALA A 92 -6.22 -9.25 1.62
CA ALA A 92 -5.81 -9.72 2.94
C ALA A 92 -7.02 -9.87 3.89
N LEU A 93 -7.93 -8.89 3.91
CA LEU A 93 -9.16 -8.95 4.69
C LEU A 93 -10.01 -10.18 4.33
N LYS A 94 -10.19 -10.47 3.03
CA LYS A 94 -10.91 -11.67 2.58
C LYS A 94 -10.28 -13.00 3.04
N CYS A 95 -9.00 -13.01 3.39
CA CYS A 95 -8.35 -14.17 3.99
C CYS A 95 -8.71 -14.35 5.47
N LEU A 96 -9.06 -13.29 6.20
CA LEU A 96 -9.46 -13.37 7.61
C LEU A 96 -10.80 -14.10 7.81
N ASP A 97 -11.67 -14.02 6.80
CA ASP A 97 -12.99 -14.66 6.81
C ASP A 97 -12.93 -16.17 6.47
N LYS A 98 -11.74 -16.70 6.17
CA LYS A 98 -11.53 -18.10 5.77
C LYS A 98 -10.63 -18.83 6.77
N LYS A 99 -10.83 -20.15 6.90
CA LYS A 99 -10.14 -20.97 7.91
C LYS A 99 -8.99 -21.84 7.37
N ASP A 100 -8.84 -21.97 6.06
CA ASP A 100 -7.85 -22.90 5.48
C ASP A 100 -6.43 -22.29 5.39
N PHE A 101 -5.41 -23.14 5.46
CA PHE A 101 -3.99 -22.75 5.44
C PHE A 101 -3.54 -21.95 4.23
N GLU A 102 -4.05 -22.27 3.04
CA GLU A 102 -3.67 -21.57 1.81
C GLU A 102 -3.97 -20.06 1.92
N TYR A 103 -4.97 -19.68 2.73
CA TYR A 103 -5.30 -18.28 2.98
C TYR A 103 -4.35 -17.60 3.96
N PHE A 104 -3.69 -18.34 4.85
CA PHE A 104 -2.66 -17.81 5.74
C PHE A 104 -1.44 -17.34 4.94
N GLU A 105 -0.92 -18.20 4.07
CA GLU A 105 0.15 -17.85 3.13
C GLU A 105 -0.23 -16.65 2.27
N TYR A 106 -1.42 -16.71 1.67
CA TYR A 106 -1.91 -15.66 0.80
C TYR A 106 -2.06 -14.32 1.51
N PHE A 107 -2.53 -14.33 2.77
CA PHE A 107 -2.61 -13.14 3.60
C PHE A 107 -1.25 -12.44 3.71
N TYR A 108 -0.19 -13.14 4.11
CA TYR A 108 1.13 -12.51 4.26
C TYR A 108 1.78 -12.13 2.93
N ILE A 109 1.43 -12.82 1.82
CA ILE A 109 1.78 -12.35 0.47
C ILE A 109 1.15 -10.97 0.22
N ARG A 110 -0.14 -10.80 0.52
CA ARG A 110 -0.85 -9.53 0.34
C ARG A 110 -0.30 -8.43 1.25
N MET A 111 0.00 -8.73 2.51
CA MET A 111 0.63 -7.79 3.45
C MET A 111 2.03 -7.34 2.99
N GLY A 112 2.81 -8.25 2.41
CA GLY A 112 4.10 -7.93 1.80
C GLY A 112 3.97 -7.01 0.58
N MET A 113 2.94 -7.23 -0.25
CA MET A 113 2.63 -6.34 -1.38
C MET A 113 2.22 -4.94 -0.92
N VAL A 114 1.37 -4.85 0.11
CA VAL A 114 0.97 -3.57 0.73
C VAL A 114 2.19 -2.78 1.21
N SER A 115 3.08 -3.43 1.95
CA SER A 115 4.31 -2.81 2.47
C SER A 115 5.15 -2.21 1.32
N SER A 116 5.31 -2.99 0.25
CA SER A 116 6.18 -2.63 -0.87
C SER A 116 5.61 -1.53 -1.76
N LEU A 117 4.30 -1.56 -1.98
CA LEU A 117 3.57 -0.51 -2.70
C LEU A 117 3.54 0.80 -1.90
N SER A 118 3.49 0.70 -0.56
CA SER A 118 3.52 1.88 0.31
C SER A 118 4.86 2.60 0.24
N ILE A 119 5.97 1.85 0.22
CA ILE A 119 7.31 2.42 -0.05
C ILE A 119 7.37 3.08 -1.43
N ALA A 120 6.76 2.46 -2.45
CA ALA A 120 6.68 3.04 -3.80
C ALA A 120 5.95 4.39 -3.79
N LEU A 121 4.79 4.45 -3.11
CA LEU A 121 3.99 5.65 -3.00
C LEU A 121 4.76 6.77 -2.30
N LEU A 122 5.32 6.49 -1.13
CA LEU A 122 6.10 7.46 -0.36
C LEU A 122 7.25 8.06 -1.18
N TYR A 123 8.00 7.19 -1.87
CA TYR A 123 9.11 7.64 -2.71
C TYR A 123 8.65 8.48 -3.90
N ARG A 124 7.55 8.09 -4.56
CA ARG A 124 6.98 8.84 -5.69
C ARG A 124 6.48 10.22 -5.25
N VAL A 125 5.82 10.31 -4.11
CA VAL A 125 5.38 11.60 -3.55
C VAL A 125 6.58 12.46 -3.19
N PHE A 126 7.61 11.90 -2.56
CA PHE A 126 8.87 12.60 -2.28
C PHE A 126 9.49 13.22 -3.55
N LEU A 127 9.58 12.44 -4.64
CA LEU A 127 10.10 12.94 -5.91
C LEU A 127 9.23 14.06 -6.48
N LEU A 128 7.91 13.94 -6.38
CA LEU A 128 6.96 14.95 -6.85
C LEU A 128 7.06 16.25 -6.03
N VAL A 129 7.17 16.16 -4.71
CA VAL A 129 7.38 17.31 -3.82
C VAL A 129 8.71 18.00 -4.13
N LYS A 130 9.79 17.23 -4.35
CA LYS A 130 11.08 17.79 -4.78
C LYS A 130 10.98 18.52 -6.12
N ASP A 131 10.28 17.95 -7.10
CA ASP A 131 10.06 18.57 -8.42
C ASP A 131 9.30 19.90 -8.29
N CYS A 132 8.27 19.94 -7.43
CA CYS A 132 7.48 21.14 -7.16
C CYS A 132 8.27 22.25 -6.44
N ASN A 133 9.18 21.88 -5.53
CA ASN A 133 9.94 22.84 -4.73
C ASN A 133 11.16 23.46 -5.46
N LYS A 134 11.71 22.81 -6.49
CA LYS A 134 12.95 23.27 -7.14
C LYS A 134 12.78 24.25 -8.31
N GLY A 135 11.57 24.44 -8.85
CA GLY A 135 11.42 25.24 -10.08
C GLY A 135 12.32 24.72 -11.24
N LYS A 136 12.51 25.52 -12.31
CA LYS A 136 13.13 25.10 -13.60
C LYS A 136 14.59 24.60 -13.55
N GLU A 137 15.27 24.55 -12.40
CA GLU A 137 16.66 24.09 -12.29
C GLU A 137 16.75 22.58 -11.97
N PHE A 138 16.45 21.72 -12.95
CA PHE A 138 16.38 20.26 -12.73
C PHE A 138 17.08 19.41 -13.80
N VAL A 139 18.19 19.87 -14.39
CA VAL A 139 18.87 19.09 -15.46
C VAL A 139 19.64 17.89 -14.90
N GLN A 140 20.10 17.91 -13.64
CA GLN A 140 20.86 16.79 -13.05
C GLN A 140 19.98 15.70 -12.40
N ASP A 141 18.82 16.03 -11.83
CA ASP A 141 17.92 15.04 -11.20
C ASP A 141 17.00 14.29 -12.19
N ILE A 142 16.84 14.78 -13.43
CA ILE A 142 16.12 14.05 -14.51
C ILE A 142 16.78 12.71 -14.83
N LYS A 143 18.11 12.58 -14.70
CA LYS A 143 18.80 11.28 -14.86
C LYS A 143 18.44 10.31 -13.74
N LEU A 144 18.29 10.79 -12.50
CA LEU A 144 17.85 9.97 -11.37
C LEU A 144 16.38 9.55 -11.53
N LYS A 145 15.50 10.49 -11.91
CA LYS A 145 14.08 10.23 -12.20
C LYS A 145 13.92 9.22 -13.35
N LYS A 146 14.63 9.39 -14.48
CA LYS A 146 14.59 8.46 -15.61
C LYS A 146 15.19 7.09 -15.30
N ASN A 147 16.30 7.03 -14.56
CA ASN A 147 16.90 5.75 -14.16
C ASN A 147 15.99 5.01 -13.18
N VAL A 148 15.45 5.68 -12.17
CA VAL A 148 14.58 5.02 -11.18
C VAL A 148 13.21 4.67 -11.78
N GLN A 149 12.66 5.51 -12.67
CA GLN A 149 11.40 5.22 -13.36
C GLN A 149 11.55 4.12 -14.43
N GLY A 150 12.69 4.08 -15.13
CA GLY A 150 13.06 2.96 -16.00
C GLY A 150 13.19 1.66 -15.22
N GLU A 151 13.93 1.69 -14.10
CA GLU A 151 14.09 0.53 -13.21
C GLU A 151 12.75 0.06 -12.60
N LEU A 152 11.88 0.98 -12.16
CA LEU A 152 10.55 0.67 -11.60
C LEU A 152 9.58 0.14 -12.67
N SER A 153 9.57 0.72 -13.86
CA SER A 153 8.68 0.31 -14.96
C SER A 153 9.12 -1.03 -15.56
N ASP A 154 10.42 -1.23 -15.77
CA ASP A 154 10.96 -2.52 -16.19
C ASP A 154 10.70 -3.61 -15.15
N TRP A 155 10.81 -3.26 -13.87
CA TRP A 155 10.46 -4.15 -12.78
C TRP A 155 8.96 -4.50 -12.78
N TYR A 156 8.07 -3.50 -12.78
CA TYR A 156 6.62 -3.70 -12.78
C TYR A 156 6.18 -4.55 -13.98
N ASN A 157 6.74 -4.30 -15.16
CA ASN A 157 6.46 -5.07 -16.36
C ASN A 157 7.02 -6.50 -16.30
N LYS A 158 8.19 -6.71 -15.69
CA LYS A 158 8.76 -8.06 -15.44
C LYS A 158 7.91 -8.84 -14.43
N GLU A 159 7.46 -8.20 -13.36
CA GLU A 159 6.64 -8.84 -12.33
C GLU A 159 5.22 -9.15 -12.82
N LYS A 160 4.58 -8.24 -13.56
CA LYS A 160 3.30 -8.49 -14.24
C LYS A 160 3.38 -9.70 -15.18
N LYS A 161 4.49 -9.84 -15.92
CA LYS A 161 4.75 -10.99 -16.82
C LYS A 161 5.05 -12.31 -16.07
N LYS A 162 5.62 -12.26 -14.87
CA LYS A 162 5.83 -13.45 -14.02
C LYS A 162 4.52 -13.93 -13.39
N ILE A 163 3.68 -13.00 -12.94
CA ILE A 163 2.33 -13.29 -12.41
C ILE A 163 1.46 -13.96 -13.47
N SER A 164 1.53 -13.52 -14.73
CA SER A 164 0.73 -14.10 -15.83
C SER A 164 1.24 -15.45 -16.35
N LYS A 165 2.47 -15.87 -16.01
CA LYS A 165 3.06 -17.12 -16.52
C LYS A 165 3.13 -18.27 -15.50
N ASN A 166 2.97 -17.99 -14.20
CA ASN A 166 3.11 -18.98 -13.12
C ASN A 166 1.82 -19.19 -12.30
N THR A 167 0.66 -19.24 -12.95
CA THR A 167 -0.61 -19.57 -12.27
C THR A 167 -0.76 -21.06 -11.93
N SER A 168 0.16 -21.95 -12.32
CA SER A 168 0.04 -23.37 -12.02
C SER A 168 0.89 -23.88 -10.88
N HIS A 169 2.17 -23.51 -10.67
CA HIS A 169 3.00 -24.17 -9.66
C HIS A 169 3.89 -23.22 -8.85
N ARG A 170 3.70 -23.24 -7.51
CA ARG A 170 4.57 -22.73 -6.45
C ARG A 170 4.83 -21.22 -6.46
N SER A 171 4.20 -20.57 -5.48
CA SER A 171 4.45 -19.26 -4.87
C SER A 171 5.91 -19.06 -4.37
N ARG A 172 6.91 -19.35 -5.21
CA ARG A 172 8.32 -19.13 -4.91
C ARG A 172 8.60 -17.62 -4.84
N THR A 173 8.72 -17.15 -3.59
CA THR A 173 9.60 -16.05 -3.18
C THR A 173 9.37 -14.73 -3.92
N PHE A 174 8.29 -14.00 -3.60
CA PHE A 174 8.25 -12.56 -3.86
C PHE A 174 8.84 -11.81 -2.68
N HIS A 175 10.15 -11.92 -2.49
CA HIS A 175 10.85 -10.96 -1.65
C HIS A 175 10.94 -9.67 -2.44
N ILE A 176 10.23 -8.63 -2.01
CA ILE A 176 10.44 -7.30 -2.55
C ILE A 176 11.70 -6.76 -1.89
N SER A 177 12.87 -7.18 -2.38
CA SER A 177 14.18 -6.60 -2.05
C SER A 177 14.45 -5.29 -2.81
N ILE A 178 13.41 -4.56 -3.21
CA ILE A 178 13.43 -3.74 -4.44
C ILE A 178 13.77 -2.26 -4.20
N TYR A 179 14.17 -1.89 -3.00
CA TYR A 179 14.62 -0.52 -2.77
C TYR A 179 16.10 -0.56 -2.39
N LYS A 180 16.93 -0.04 -3.29
CA LYS A 180 18.33 0.30 -2.99
C LYS A 180 18.32 1.11 -1.69
N GLU A 181 19.35 0.96 -0.87
CA GLU A 181 19.51 1.69 0.41
C GLU A 181 19.24 3.19 0.25
N SER A 182 19.58 3.75 -0.92
CA SER A 182 19.28 5.13 -1.30
C SER A 182 17.78 5.50 -1.27
N VAL A 183 16.86 4.60 -1.64
CA VAL A 183 15.41 4.87 -1.57
C VAL A 183 14.94 4.91 -0.12
N TYR A 184 15.38 3.97 0.71
CA TYR A 184 15.04 3.97 2.13
C TYR A 184 15.61 5.20 2.85
N ASN A 185 16.83 5.64 2.50
CA ASN A 185 17.40 6.89 3.03
C ASN A 185 16.58 8.11 2.60
N ASN A 186 16.19 8.20 1.33
CA ASN A 186 15.32 9.28 0.85
C ASN A 186 13.96 9.29 1.57
N ILE A 187 13.37 8.13 1.85
CA ILE A 187 12.10 8.03 2.58
C ILE A 187 12.28 8.40 4.05
N LYS A 188 13.38 7.99 4.67
CA LYS A 188 13.73 8.40 6.04
C LYS A 188 13.81 9.92 6.15
N ASP A 189 14.55 10.54 5.24
CA ASP A 189 14.71 12.00 5.16
C ASP A 189 13.38 12.69 4.86
N TYR A 190 12.56 12.09 3.99
CA TYR A 190 11.24 12.61 3.67
C TYR A 190 10.32 12.58 4.89
N ILE A 191 10.13 11.41 5.51
CA ILE A 191 9.27 11.24 6.69
C ILE A 191 9.71 12.20 7.80
N ASN A 192 11.03 12.34 8.02
CA ASN A 192 11.62 13.23 9.02
C ASN A 192 11.04 13.02 10.44
N ASP A 193 10.67 11.78 10.73
CA ASP A 193 10.22 11.30 12.04
C ASP A 193 10.86 9.93 12.25
N SER A 194 11.84 9.87 13.15
CA SER A 194 12.62 8.65 13.41
C SER A 194 11.75 7.54 14.00
N ASN A 195 10.75 7.89 14.82
CA ASN A 195 9.89 6.92 15.48
C ASN A 195 8.94 6.29 14.47
N LEU A 196 8.31 7.11 13.62
CA LEU A 196 7.43 6.63 12.57
C LEU A 196 8.20 5.80 11.52
N TYR A 197 9.39 6.24 11.12
CA TYR A 197 10.24 5.48 10.20
C TYR A 197 10.64 4.12 10.81
N SER A 198 11.05 4.09 12.08
CA SER A 198 11.41 2.85 12.78
C SER A 198 10.21 1.90 12.85
N LYS A 199 9.03 2.40 13.24
CA LYS A 199 7.78 1.62 13.27
C LYS A 199 7.46 1.03 11.90
N MET A 200 7.51 1.84 10.84
CA MET A 200 7.32 1.38 9.47
C MET A 200 8.32 0.28 9.10
N SER A 201 9.61 0.49 9.32
CA SER A 201 10.66 -0.46 8.96
C SER A 201 10.45 -1.79 9.68
N GLU A 202 10.16 -1.75 10.98
CA GLU A 202 9.91 -2.94 11.79
C GLU A 202 8.69 -3.72 11.29
N VAL A 203 7.57 -3.04 11.03
CA VAL A 203 6.33 -3.67 10.55
C VAL A 203 6.53 -4.27 9.15
N PHE A 204 7.09 -3.49 8.21
CA PHE A 204 7.24 -3.91 6.81
C PHE A 204 8.29 -5.03 6.67
N GLU A 205 9.44 -4.89 7.33
CA GLU A 205 10.43 -5.97 7.39
C GLU A 205 9.90 -7.18 8.13
N GLY A 206 9.10 -6.97 9.19
CA GLY A 206 8.45 -8.03 9.95
C GLY A 206 7.61 -8.93 9.05
N PHE A 207 6.78 -8.36 8.17
CA PHE A 207 6.00 -9.14 7.21
C PHE A 207 6.87 -9.83 6.16
N ALA A 208 7.88 -9.15 5.62
CA ALA A 208 8.79 -9.74 4.64
C ALA A 208 9.60 -10.92 5.23
N LYS A 209 10.18 -10.72 6.42
CA LYS A 209 10.94 -11.74 7.15
C LYS A 209 10.06 -12.87 7.62
N PHE A 210 8.79 -12.62 7.98
CA PHE A 210 7.87 -13.66 8.39
C PHE A 210 7.42 -14.52 7.19
N ARG A 211 7.20 -13.92 6.02
CA ARG A 211 6.75 -14.67 4.84
C ARG A 211 7.68 -15.82 4.44
N ASN A 212 8.99 -15.65 4.50
CA ASN A 212 9.94 -16.67 4.04
C ASN A 212 9.83 -17.99 4.84
N PRO A 213 9.85 -17.97 6.19
CA PRO A 213 9.48 -19.12 7.03
C PRO A 213 8.11 -19.71 6.72
N ILE A 214 7.11 -18.88 6.38
CA ILE A 214 5.77 -19.40 6.09
C ILE A 214 5.79 -20.34 4.86
N ILE A 215 6.65 -20.08 3.88
CA ILE A 215 6.67 -20.89 2.65
C ILE A 215 7.62 -22.10 2.78
N HIS A 216 8.51 -22.10 3.80
CA HIS A 216 9.67 -23.00 3.83
C HIS A 216 9.89 -23.77 5.15
N ASP A 217 9.23 -23.39 6.25
CA ASP A 217 9.47 -24.00 7.57
C ASP A 217 8.26 -24.83 8.05
N ALA A 218 8.52 -25.88 8.84
CA ALA A 218 7.52 -26.78 9.44
C ALA A 218 6.46 -26.08 10.31
N ILE A 219 6.77 -24.87 10.79
CA ILE A 219 5.92 -24.05 11.67
C ILE A 219 4.58 -23.69 11.01
N THR A 220 4.46 -23.79 9.69
CA THR A 220 3.22 -23.49 8.95
C THR A 220 2.14 -24.53 9.04
N MET A 221 2.48 -25.74 9.48
CA MET A 221 1.46 -26.76 9.68
C MET A 221 0.52 -26.45 10.85
N GLY A 222 0.90 -25.54 11.76
CA GLY A 222 0.09 -25.18 12.92
C GLY A 222 -0.19 -26.36 13.87
N LEU A 223 -0.54 -26.07 15.12
CA LEU A 223 -1.09 -27.09 16.01
C LEU A 223 -2.62 -27.00 15.96
N TYR A 224 -3.25 -28.07 15.53
CA TYR A 224 -4.71 -28.19 15.51
C TYR A 224 -5.22 -28.66 16.85
N ILE A 225 -5.94 -27.78 17.53
CA ILE A 225 -6.48 -28.05 18.87
C ILE A 225 -7.88 -27.47 18.91
N ASP A 226 -8.88 -28.31 19.18
CA ASP A 226 -10.29 -27.93 19.32
C ASP A 226 -10.85 -27.09 18.15
N GLY A 227 -10.43 -27.42 16.93
CA GLY A 227 -10.89 -26.74 15.71
C GLY A 227 -10.22 -25.39 15.43
N GLU A 228 -9.22 -25.00 16.21
CA GLU A 228 -8.40 -23.81 16.00
C GLU A 228 -6.96 -24.20 15.62
N VAL A 229 -6.30 -23.31 14.88
CA VAL A 229 -4.90 -23.47 14.48
C VAL A 229 -4.03 -22.57 15.33
N TYR A 230 -3.09 -23.14 16.06
CA TYR A 230 -2.13 -22.42 16.89
C TYR A 230 -0.77 -22.33 16.20
N LEU A 231 -0.17 -21.15 16.24
CA LEU A 231 1.15 -20.87 15.71
C LEU A 231 2.04 -20.31 16.81
N PRO A 232 3.36 -20.55 16.80
CA PRO A 232 4.24 -19.90 17.75
C PRO A 232 4.26 -18.39 17.48
N LEU A 233 4.29 -17.60 18.55
CA LEU A 233 4.53 -16.17 18.51
C LEU A 233 5.81 -15.86 17.71
N LYS A 234 5.86 -14.69 17.06
CA LYS A 234 6.93 -14.35 16.10
C LYS A 234 8.32 -14.49 16.71
N GLU A 235 8.46 -14.04 17.96
CA GLU A 235 9.66 -14.05 18.78
C GLU A 235 10.03 -15.45 19.32
N LYS A 236 9.06 -16.37 19.42
CA LYS A 236 9.23 -17.73 19.96
C LYS A 236 9.56 -18.78 18.90
N ARG A 237 9.36 -18.50 17.62
CA ARG A 237 9.58 -19.47 16.52
C ARG A 237 10.95 -20.13 16.50
N LYS A 238 11.99 -19.44 16.95
CA LYS A 238 13.34 -20.01 17.00
C LYS A 238 13.44 -21.24 17.91
N LEU A 239 12.49 -21.42 18.84
CA LEU A 239 12.39 -22.56 19.75
C LEU A 239 11.77 -23.79 19.10
N TYR A 240 11.00 -23.62 18.01
CA TYR A 240 10.20 -24.68 17.39
C TYR A 240 10.59 -24.93 15.93
N LYS A 241 11.89 -24.95 15.64
CA LYS A 241 12.39 -25.05 14.25
C LYS A 241 12.22 -26.44 13.64
N LYS A 242 12.29 -27.50 14.45
CA LYS A 242 12.12 -28.87 13.98
C LYS A 242 10.67 -29.30 14.12
N HIS A 243 10.23 -30.14 13.19
CA HIS A 243 8.87 -30.67 13.17
C HIS A 243 8.53 -31.41 14.47
N ASP A 244 9.47 -32.20 14.99
CA ASP A 244 9.27 -32.95 16.25
C ASP A 244 9.19 -32.05 17.48
N ASP A 245 9.95 -30.95 17.50
CA ASP A 245 9.91 -29.96 18.59
C ASP A 245 8.55 -29.24 18.63
N PHE A 246 7.87 -29.15 17.49
CA PHE A 246 6.58 -28.49 17.32
C PHE A 246 5.40 -29.44 17.59
N LEU A 247 5.41 -30.64 17.01
CA LEU A 247 4.31 -31.61 17.18
C LEU A 247 4.17 -32.16 18.60
N ASN A 248 5.27 -32.23 19.36
CA ASN A 248 5.27 -32.78 20.71
C ASN A 248 5.10 -31.71 21.81
N VAL A 249 4.63 -30.51 21.44
CA VAL A 249 4.45 -29.41 22.41
C VAL A 249 3.34 -29.74 23.39
N ASP A 250 3.68 -29.73 24.68
CA ASP A 250 2.68 -29.68 25.74
C ASP A 250 2.11 -28.26 25.85
N MET A 251 0.88 -28.09 25.37
CA MET A 251 0.17 -26.81 25.39
C MET A 251 -0.27 -26.37 26.79
N ALA A 252 -0.38 -27.28 27.76
CA ALA A 252 -0.66 -26.90 29.14
C ALA A 252 0.53 -26.16 29.77
N GLN A 253 1.76 -26.53 29.37
CA GLN A 253 2.98 -25.90 29.85
C GLN A 253 3.43 -24.71 28.99
N ASN A 254 3.28 -24.83 27.66
CA ASN A 254 3.88 -23.90 26.70
C ASN A 254 2.87 -23.04 25.94
N GLY A 255 1.57 -23.13 26.24
CA GLY A 255 0.52 -22.43 25.48
C GLY A 255 0.72 -20.91 25.36
N LYS A 256 1.44 -20.28 26.30
CA LYS A 256 1.82 -18.85 26.26
C LYS A 256 2.75 -18.47 25.11
N ASP A 257 3.48 -19.43 24.53
CA ASP A 257 4.38 -19.19 23.41
C ASP A 257 3.64 -19.25 22.06
N PHE A 258 2.32 -19.52 22.07
CA PHE A 258 1.48 -19.71 20.90
C PHE A 258 0.34 -18.70 20.83
N ILE A 259 -0.15 -18.49 19.61
CA ILE A 259 -1.28 -17.63 19.31
C ILE A 259 -2.17 -18.33 18.27
N VAL A 260 -3.48 -18.12 18.40
CA VAL A 260 -4.44 -18.56 17.39
C VAL A 260 -4.13 -17.84 16.07
N GLN A 261 -4.00 -18.60 14.99
CA GLN A 261 -3.64 -18.10 13.66
C GLN A 261 -4.49 -16.91 13.24
N LYS A 262 -5.81 -17.02 13.40
CA LYS A 262 -6.76 -15.94 13.07
C LYS A 262 -6.48 -14.67 13.87
N LYS A 263 -6.29 -14.78 15.19
CA LYS A 263 -5.96 -13.64 16.06
C LYS A 263 -4.64 -12.97 15.65
N LEU A 264 -3.64 -13.76 15.27
CA LEU A 264 -2.38 -13.24 14.76
C LEU A 264 -2.61 -12.42 13.47
N MET A 265 -3.33 -12.98 12.49
CA MET A 265 -3.62 -12.29 11.23
C MET A 265 -4.45 -11.01 11.47
N GLU A 266 -5.47 -11.04 12.33
CA GLU A 266 -6.27 -9.87 12.68
C GLU A 266 -5.41 -8.77 13.32
N SER A 267 -4.57 -9.13 14.30
CA SER A 267 -3.67 -8.18 14.96
C SER A 267 -2.67 -7.55 13.98
N ASP A 268 -2.12 -8.36 13.06
CA ASP A 268 -1.21 -7.89 12.02
C ASP A 268 -1.92 -7.00 10.99
N PHE A 269 -3.19 -7.28 10.67
CA PHE A 269 -3.99 -6.47 9.76
C PHE A 269 -4.31 -5.09 10.35
N ILE A 270 -4.65 -5.02 11.64
CA ILE A 270 -4.83 -3.75 12.35
C ILE A 270 -3.50 -2.98 12.42
N LEU A 271 -2.41 -3.68 12.72
CA LEU A 271 -1.07 -3.08 12.81
C LEU A 271 -0.63 -2.45 11.49
N ILE A 272 -0.83 -3.12 10.35
CA ILE A 272 -0.48 -2.51 9.05
C ILE A 272 -1.37 -1.31 8.75
N LYS A 273 -2.69 -1.40 8.96
CA LYS A 273 -3.62 -0.30 8.66
C LYS A 273 -3.27 0.96 9.47
N SER A 274 -3.07 0.82 10.77
CA SER A 274 -2.68 1.94 11.64
C SER A 274 -1.33 2.55 11.22
N THR A 275 -0.34 1.72 10.87
CA THR A 275 0.96 2.20 10.38
C THR A 275 0.82 2.95 9.05
N LEU A 276 0.01 2.46 8.11
CA LEU A 276 -0.28 3.14 6.86
C LEU A 276 -1.01 4.47 7.09
N ASN A 277 -1.93 4.52 8.04
CA ASN A 277 -2.63 5.74 8.40
C ASN A 277 -1.66 6.84 8.81
N ASP A 278 -0.71 6.52 9.69
CA ASP A 278 0.32 7.46 10.14
C ASP A 278 1.21 7.90 8.96
N LEU A 279 1.62 6.95 8.11
CA LEU A 279 2.49 7.23 6.96
C LEU A 279 1.84 8.06 5.87
N TRP A 280 0.52 7.93 5.67
CA TRP A 280 -0.21 8.66 4.63
C TRP A 280 -0.40 10.13 4.96
N LYS A 281 -0.32 10.50 6.24
CA LYS A 281 -0.51 11.89 6.69
C LYS A 281 0.42 12.86 5.96
N LYS A 282 1.72 12.56 5.93
CA LYS A 282 2.71 13.44 5.30
C LYS A 282 2.46 13.62 3.79
N PRO A 283 2.31 12.56 2.97
CA PRO A 283 1.88 12.70 1.58
C PRO A 283 0.63 13.55 1.38
N ILE A 284 -0.39 13.38 2.23
CA ILE A 284 -1.61 14.17 2.16
C ILE A 284 -1.30 15.64 2.43
N ASP A 285 -0.63 15.95 3.53
CA ASP A 285 -0.32 17.31 3.94
C ASP A 285 0.53 18.04 2.89
N ASP A 286 1.57 17.39 2.36
CA ASP A 286 2.45 17.97 1.35
C ASP A 286 1.75 18.20 0.01
N LEU A 287 1.01 17.22 -0.50
CA LEU A 287 0.28 17.37 -1.76
C LEU A 287 -0.89 18.34 -1.62
N TYR A 288 -1.57 18.36 -0.47
CA TYR A 288 -2.65 19.30 -0.21
C TYR A 288 -2.14 20.73 -0.19
N ARG A 289 -1.06 20.98 0.55
CA ARG A 289 -0.38 22.29 0.57
C ARG A 289 0.02 22.71 -0.83
N LEU A 290 0.70 21.86 -1.59
CA LEU A 290 1.16 22.18 -2.94
C LEU A 290 0.00 22.43 -3.92
N LEU A 291 -1.05 21.62 -3.88
CA LEU A 291 -2.13 21.67 -4.87
C LEU A 291 -3.16 22.77 -4.57
N TYR A 292 -3.61 22.85 -3.32
CA TYR A 292 -4.76 23.67 -2.93
C TYR A 292 -4.36 24.97 -2.23
N VAL A 293 -3.27 24.99 -1.46
CA VAL A 293 -2.84 26.19 -0.71
C VAL A 293 -1.89 27.05 -1.54
N GLU A 294 -0.79 26.47 -2.01
CA GLU A 294 0.26 27.17 -2.76
C GLU A 294 -0.05 27.27 -4.26
N LYS A 295 -1.02 26.47 -4.74
CA LYS A 295 -1.42 26.41 -6.16
C LYS A 295 -0.19 26.25 -7.06
N ASN A 296 0.68 25.30 -6.70
CA ASN A 296 1.98 25.10 -7.33
C ASN A 296 1.83 24.84 -8.84
N PRO A 297 2.44 25.65 -9.73
CA PRO A 297 2.25 25.55 -11.17
C PRO A 297 2.63 24.20 -11.78
N VAL A 298 3.62 23.49 -11.21
CA VAL A 298 4.02 22.16 -11.68
C VAL A 298 2.91 21.16 -11.40
N LEU A 299 2.36 21.18 -10.19
CA LEU A 299 1.32 20.25 -9.78
C LEU A 299 -0.03 20.55 -10.46
N LEU A 300 -0.42 21.82 -10.57
CA LEU A 300 -1.61 22.23 -11.32
C LEU A 300 -1.56 21.75 -12.78
N LYS A 301 -0.41 21.94 -13.45
CA LYS A 301 -0.21 21.44 -14.81
C LYS A 301 -0.36 19.92 -14.88
N LYS A 302 0.18 19.19 -13.91
CA LYS A 302 0.07 17.71 -13.85
C LYS A 302 -1.38 17.25 -13.68
N PHE A 303 -2.19 17.97 -12.89
CA PHE A 303 -3.62 17.70 -12.69
C PHE A 303 -4.54 18.29 -13.78
N GLN A 304 -3.99 19.02 -14.75
CA GLN A 304 -4.75 19.77 -15.76
C GLN A 304 -5.75 20.76 -15.13
N LEU A 305 -5.24 21.56 -14.19
CA LEU A 305 -5.99 22.61 -13.50
C LEU A 305 -5.47 23.99 -13.89
N THR A 306 -6.36 24.99 -13.82
CA THR A 306 -6.01 26.40 -14.02
C THR A 306 -5.77 27.12 -12.69
N LEU A 307 -5.01 28.20 -12.77
CA LEU A 307 -4.58 29.04 -11.64
C LEU A 307 -5.67 29.99 -11.12
N ILE A 308 -6.63 30.37 -11.99
CA ILE A 308 -7.72 31.33 -11.70
C ILE A 308 -8.61 30.75 -10.61
#